data_AF-A0A950HPE5-F1
#
_entry.id   AF-A0A950HPE5-F1
#
_cell.length_a   1.000
_cell.length_b   1.000
_cell.length_c   1.000
_cell.angle_alpha   90.00
_cell.angle_beta   90.00
_cell.angle_gamma   90.00
#
_symmetry.space_group_name_H-M   'P 1'
#
loop_
_entity.id
_entity.type
_entity.pdbx_description
1 polymer ?
#
loop_
_entity_poly.entity_id
_entity_poly.type
_entity_poly.pdbx_seq_one_letter_code
_entity_poly.pdbx_strand_id
1 'polypeptide(L)'
;VNTMRELVAQGKMDLRLGQVTALHGSEGLLAAATITADSGAGETIACDAMLPFFGLTMKLGPVADWGLNLHENRVPVDTEKFETNVAGVFAVGDINHYPGKLKLILSGFHEAALAAQRVHRYVYPDKKLLFQYTTSSTSLQKKLGVLV
;
A
#
# COMPACT_ATOMS: atom_id res chain seq x y z
N VAL A 1 -19.06 8.38 15.48
CA VAL A 1 -18.71 8.79 16.87
C VAL A 1 -19.96 8.95 17.73
N ASN A 2 -20.98 9.68 17.30
CA ASN A 2 -22.21 9.90 18.09
C ASN A 2 -22.91 8.59 18.48
N THR A 3 -23.11 7.68 17.54
CA THR A 3 -23.71 6.36 17.79
C THR A 3 -22.95 5.54 18.84
N MET A 4 -21.61 5.56 18.82
CA MET A 4 -20.80 4.88 19.83
C MET A 4 -21.04 5.48 21.22
N ARG A 5 -21.02 6.82 21.34
CA ARG A 5 -21.25 7.50 22.62
C ARG A 5 -22.66 7.27 23.17
N GLU A 6 -23.66 7.17 22.31
CA GLU A 6 -25.04 6.82 22.70
C GLU A 6 -25.13 5.40 23.27
N LEU A 7 -24.43 4.43 22.67
CA LEU A 7 -24.39 3.06 23.19
C LEU A 7 -23.72 2.99 24.56
N VAL A 8 -22.66 3.78 24.78
CA VAL A 8 -22.02 3.93 26.10
C VAL A 8 -22.99 4.54 27.11
N ALA A 9 -23.68 5.63 26.75
CA ALA A 9 -24.66 6.27 27.62
C ALA A 9 -25.86 5.36 27.97
N GLN A 10 -26.21 4.43 27.08
CA GLN A 10 -27.25 3.41 27.29
C GLN A 10 -26.76 2.17 28.06
N GLY A 11 -25.48 2.09 28.43
CA GLY A 11 -24.89 0.91 29.09
C GLY A 11 -24.81 -0.33 28.19
N LYS A 12 -24.89 -0.16 26.87
CA LYS A 12 -24.78 -1.23 25.88
C LYS A 12 -23.35 -1.47 25.38
N MET A 13 -22.42 -0.60 25.78
CA MET A 13 -21.01 -0.67 25.41
C MET A 13 -20.17 -0.07 26.54
N ASP A 14 -19.14 -0.80 26.96
CA ASP A 14 -18.14 -0.27 27.88
C ASP A 14 -17.03 0.43 27.10
N LEU A 15 -16.73 1.69 27.47
CA LEU A 15 -15.61 2.45 26.95
C LEU A 15 -14.54 2.58 28.03
N ARG A 16 -13.34 2.11 27.72
CA ARG A 16 -12.15 2.24 28.58
C ARG A 16 -11.07 3.02 27.84
N LEU A 17 -10.50 4.01 28.51
CA LEU A 17 -9.39 4.82 28.00
C LEU A 17 -8.08 4.29 28.57
N GLY A 18 -7.19 3.82 27.69
CA GLY A 18 -5.91 3.25 28.08
C GLY A 18 -5.31 2.38 26.98
N GLN A 19 -4.32 1.58 27.34
CA GLN A 19 -3.64 0.64 26.43
C GLN A 19 -3.78 -0.80 26.93
N VAL A 20 -3.97 -1.74 26.00
CA VAL A 20 -3.93 -3.17 26.34
C VAL A 20 -2.47 -3.56 26.61
N THR A 21 -2.18 -4.01 27.83
CA THR A 21 -0.82 -4.33 28.31
C THR A 21 -0.60 -5.81 28.58
N ALA A 22 -1.67 -6.60 28.72
CA ALA A 22 -1.59 -8.05 28.85
C ALA A 22 -2.81 -8.73 28.24
N LEU A 23 -2.63 -9.96 27.74
CA LEU A 23 -3.70 -10.85 27.30
C LEU A 23 -3.67 -12.10 28.19
N HIS A 24 -4.85 -12.56 28.59
CA HIS A 24 -5.04 -13.72 29.45
C HIS A 24 -5.84 -14.78 28.70
N GLY A 25 -5.39 -16.02 28.78
CA GLY A 25 -5.96 -17.11 28.02
C GLY A 25 -5.05 -18.33 27.98
N SER A 26 -5.58 -19.45 27.53
CA SER A 26 -4.86 -20.71 27.37
C SER A 26 -5.13 -21.30 25.98
N GLU A 27 -4.16 -22.04 25.44
CA GLU A 27 -4.32 -22.78 24.18
C GLU A 27 -4.74 -21.91 22.98
N GLY A 28 -4.33 -20.63 22.96
CA GLY A 28 -4.68 -19.68 21.91
C GLY A 28 -6.10 -19.10 22.00
N LEU A 29 -6.87 -19.45 23.04
CA LEU A 29 -8.17 -18.85 23.33
C LEU A 29 -8.00 -17.67 24.29
N LEU A 30 -8.56 -16.52 23.92
CA LEU A 30 -8.60 -15.33 24.78
C LEU A 30 -9.71 -15.50 25.82
N ALA A 31 -9.42 -15.13 27.07
CA ALA A 31 -10.40 -15.08 28.16
C ALA A 31 -10.52 -13.68 28.76
N ALA A 32 -9.45 -12.89 28.73
CA ALA A 32 -9.46 -11.50 29.17
C ALA A 32 -8.29 -10.67 28.61
N ALA A 33 -8.41 -9.35 28.71
CA ALA A 33 -7.33 -8.40 28.44
C ALA A 33 -7.17 -7.40 29.58
N THR A 34 -5.94 -7.03 29.93
CA THR A 34 -5.65 -5.95 30.88
C THR A 34 -5.49 -4.64 30.14
N ILE A 35 -6.25 -3.63 30.54
CA ILE A 35 -6.13 -2.25 30.09
C ILE A 35 -5.47 -1.42 31.19
N THR A 36 -4.38 -0.73 30.87
CA THR A 36 -3.70 0.21 31.76
C THR A 36 -4.03 1.63 31.31
N ALA A 37 -4.61 2.42 32.22
CA ALA A 37 -4.86 3.84 32.02
C ALA A 37 -3.55 4.65 32.16
N ASP A 38 -3.54 5.89 31.66
CA ASP A 38 -2.37 6.78 31.76
C ASP A 38 -1.94 7.08 33.21
N SER A 39 -2.86 6.92 34.18
CA SER A 39 -2.57 7.01 35.61
C SER A 39 -1.77 5.84 36.17
N GLY A 40 -1.56 4.78 35.37
CA GLY A 40 -0.93 3.53 35.80
C GLY A 40 -1.90 2.51 36.41
N ALA A 41 -3.17 2.88 36.62
CA ALA A 41 -4.18 1.93 37.10
C ALA A 41 -4.51 0.90 36.01
N GLY A 42 -4.51 -0.38 36.36
CA GLY A 42 -4.86 -1.49 35.48
C GLY A 42 -6.22 -2.11 35.83
N GLU A 43 -7.01 -2.43 34.80
CA GLU A 43 -8.27 -3.17 34.90
C GLU A 43 -8.21 -4.39 33.96
N THR A 44 -8.76 -5.53 34.40
CA THR A 44 -8.87 -6.73 33.55
C THR A 44 -10.31 -6.90 33.09
N ILE A 45 -10.51 -7.07 31.78
CA ILE A 45 -11.82 -7.16 31.13
C ILE A 45 -11.94 -8.55 30.51
N ALA A 46 -12.99 -9.29 30.88
CA ALA A 46 -13.29 -10.57 30.27
C ALA A 46 -13.70 -10.37 28.80
N CYS A 47 -13.07 -11.12 27.90
CA CYS A 47 -13.38 -11.10 26.47
C CYS A 47 -12.89 -12.37 25.78
N ASP A 48 -13.69 -12.86 24.83
CA ASP A 48 -13.37 -14.06 24.04
C ASP A 48 -12.63 -13.73 22.73
N ALA A 49 -12.68 -12.46 22.31
CA ALA A 49 -12.07 -11.97 21.08
C ALA A 49 -11.54 -10.55 21.24
N MET A 50 -10.40 -10.28 20.60
CA MET A 50 -9.81 -8.94 20.49
C MET A 50 -9.71 -8.53 19.01
N LEU A 51 -10.22 -7.35 18.69
CA LEU A 51 -10.27 -6.80 17.35
C LEU A 51 -9.40 -5.52 17.28
N PRO A 52 -8.09 -5.64 17.01
CA PRO A 52 -7.19 -4.50 16.97
C PRO A 52 -7.35 -3.70 15.66
N PHE A 53 -7.84 -2.46 15.77
CA PHE A 53 -7.96 -1.53 14.64
C PHE A 53 -6.91 -0.40 14.73
N PHE A 54 -5.62 -0.75 14.80
CA PHE A 54 -4.51 0.23 14.90
C PHE A 54 -4.15 0.96 13.60
N GLY A 55 -4.89 0.69 12.52
CA GLY A 55 -4.54 1.10 11.17
C GLY A 55 -3.62 0.11 10.47
N LEU A 56 -2.98 0.55 9.39
CA LEU A 56 -2.14 -0.29 8.53
C LEU A 56 -0.68 0.16 8.62
N THR A 57 0.24 -0.80 8.46
CA THR A 57 1.67 -0.53 8.33
C THR A 57 2.20 -1.10 7.03
N MET A 58 3.05 -0.35 6.34
CA MET A 58 3.67 -0.79 5.09
C MET A 58 4.89 -1.63 5.42
N LYS A 59 4.84 -2.91 5.04
CA LYS A 59 6.01 -3.80 5.02
C LYS A 59 6.33 -4.11 3.56
N LEU A 60 7.61 -4.29 3.24
CA LEU A 60 8.04 -4.66 1.88
C LEU A 60 7.35 -5.96 1.40
N GLY A 61 7.13 -6.90 2.33
CA GLY A 61 6.36 -8.10 2.06
C GLY A 61 7.03 -8.99 1.00
N PRO A 62 6.25 -9.66 0.13
CA PRO A 62 6.76 -10.65 -0.82
C PRO A 62 7.80 -10.14 -1.82
N VAL A 63 7.86 -8.83 -2.07
CA VAL A 63 8.81 -8.22 -3.02
C VAL A 63 10.26 -8.52 -2.64
N ALA A 64 10.53 -8.73 -1.33
CA ALA A 64 11.84 -9.14 -0.83
C ALA A 64 12.35 -10.46 -1.44
N ASP A 65 11.43 -11.36 -1.80
CA ASP A 65 11.75 -12.74 -2.19
C ASP A 65 11.71 -12.96 -3.71
N TRP A 66 11.52 -11.90 -4.51
CA TRP A 66 11.35 -12.00 -5.97
C TRP A 66 12.66 -12.09 -6.76
N GLY A 67 13.82 -12.15 -6.08
CA GLY A 67 15.13 -12.15 -6.74
C GLY A 67 15.49 -10.79 -7.38
N LEU A 68 14.85 -9.72 -6.92
CA LEU A 68 15.21 -8.34 -7.31
C LEU A 68 16.42 -7.88 -6.50
N ASN A 69 17.34 -7.17 -7.15
CA ASN A 69 18.53 -6.62 -6.49
C ASN A 69 18.16 -5.39 -5.67
N LEU A 70 17.62 -5.59 -4.47
CA LEU A 70 17.16 -4.47 -3.63
C LEU A 70 18.34 -3.64 -3.10
N HIS A 71 18.18 -2.32 -3.12
CA HIS A 71 19.05 -1.36 -2.45
C HIS A 71 18.23 -0.62 -1.40
N GLU A 72 18.55 -0.78 -0.11
CA GLU A 72 17.81 -0.18 1.00
C GLU A 72 16.28 -0.43 0.93
N ASN A 73 15.89 -1.66 0.65
CA ASN A 73 14.49 -2.09 0.45
C ASN A 73 13.77 -1.41 -0.73
N ARG A 74 14.50 -0.88 -1.70
CA ARG A 74 13.98 -0.32 -2.96
C ARG A 74 14.51 -1.09 -4.15
N VAL A 75 13.79 -1.03 -5.26
CA VAL A 75 14.16 -1.68 -6.51
C VAL A 75 14.93 -0.69 -7.40
N PRO A 76 16.24 -0.87 -7.63
CA PRO A 76 16.99 -0.07 -8.59
C PRO A 76 16.46 -0.28 -10.01
N VAL A 77 16.40 0.80 -10.77
CA VAL A 77 15.90 0.79 -12.15
C VAL A 77 16.73 1.68 -13.06
N ASP A 78 16.68 1.43 -14.37
CA ASP A 78 17.21 2.36 -15.36
C ASP A 78 16.28 3.58 -15.55
N THR A 79 16.84 4.76 -15.81
CA THR A 79 16.04 6.01 -15.93
C THR A 79 15.45 6.23 -17.31
N GLU A 80 15.80 5.42 -18.32
CA GLU A 80 15.22 5.52 -19.66
C GLU A 80 13.87 4.79 -19.76
N LYS A 81 13.73 3.69 -19.02
CA LYS A 81 12.64 2.71 -19.17
C LYS A 81 12.03 2.29 -17.83
N PHE A 82 12.68 2.56 -16.70
CA PHE A 82 12.31 2.09 -15.38
C PHE A 82 12.19 0.56 -15.28
N GLU A 83 13.01 -0.15 -16.05
CA GLU A 83 13.15 -1.59 -16.05
C GLU A 83 14.12 -2.02 -14.95
N THR A 84 13.84 -3.14 -14.29
CA THR A 84 14.67 -3.67 -13.20
C THR A 84 15.84 -4.49 -13.75
N ASN A 85 16.62 -5.13 -12.87
CA ASN A 85 17.63 -6.11 -13.27
C ASN A 85 17.04 -7.35 -13.96
N VAL A 86 15.74 -7.62 -13.79
CA VAL A 86 15.03 -8.72 -14.45
C VAL A 86 14.27 -8.16 -15.66
N ALA A 87 14.64 -8.60 -16.86
CA ALA A 87 14.01 -8.16 -18.10
C ALA A 87 12.50 -8.46 -18.09
N GLY A 88 11.70 -7.47 -18.50
CA GLY A 88 10.24 -7.55 -18.48
C GLY A 88 9.61 -7.22 -17.11
N VAL A 89 10.39 -7.02 -16.05
CA VAL A 89 9.92 -6.55 -14.75
C VAL A 89 10.30 -5.08 -14.57
N PHE A 90 9.32 -4.25 -14.21
CA PHE A 90 9.44 -2.80 -14.08
C PHE A 90 9.08 -2.37 -12.65
N ALA A 91 9.68 -1.27 -12.19
CA ALA A 91 9.35 -0.68 -10.91
C ALA A 91 9.19 0.84 -11.04
N VAL A 92 8.03 1.36 -10.64
CA VAL A 92 7.68 2.79 -10.71
C VAL A 92 7.10 3.27 -9.38
N GLY A 93 7.15 4.57 -9.11
CA GLY A 93 6.67 5.15 -7.87
C GLY A 93 7.64 4.91 -6.71
N ASP A 94 7.13 4.94 -5.48
CA ASP A 94 7.98 4.99 -4.27
C ASP A 94 8.81 3.73 -4.01
N ILE A 95 8.49 2.62 -4.67
CA ILE A 95 9.23 1.35 -4.51
C ILE A 95 10.58 1.36 -5.23
N ASN A 96 10.77 2.19 -6.26
CA ASN A 96 12.00 2.18 -7.06
C ASN A 96 13.10 3.10 -6.51
N HIS A 97 14.28 2.99 -7.11
CA HIS A 97 15.42 3.84 -6.82
C HIS A 97 16.24 4.14 -8.09
N TYR A 98 16.71 5.38 -8.21
CA TYR A 98 17.70 5.84 -9.17
C TYR A 98 18.29 7.18 -8.65
N PRO A 99 19.47 7.61 -9.14
CA PRO A 99 20.07 8.88 -8.71
C PRO A 99 19.13 10.07 -8.92
N GLY A 100 18.87 10.83 -7.86
CA GLY A 100 17.95 11.98 -7.89
C GLY A 100 16.46 11.66 -7.72
N LYS A 101 16.10 10.41 -7.39
CA LYS A 101 14.71 10.01 -7.12
C LYS A 101 14.05 10.87 -6.03
N LEU A 102 12.87 11.40 -6.34
CA LEU A 102 11.94 12.02 -5.37
C LEU A 102 10.68 11.16 -5.24
N LYS A 103 10.21 10.97 -4.00
CA LYS A 103 8.98 10.22 -3.69
C LYS A 103 7.76 11.10 -3.81
N LEU A 104 7.40 11.38 -5.05
CA LEU A 104 6.30 12.26 -5.36
C LEU A 104 5.39 11.58 -6.39
N ILE A 105 4.08 11.82 -6.25
CA ILE A 105 3.07 11.26 -7.15
C ILE A 105 3.38 11.61 -8.61
N LEU A 106 3.80 12.86 -8.89
CA LEU A 106 4.15 13.30 -10.24
C LEU A 106 5.37 12.56 -10.84
N SER A 107 6.35 12.16 -10.02
CA SER A 107 7.48 11.36 -10.46
C SER A 107 6.99 9.98 -10.89
N GLY A 108 6.11 9.35 -10.09
CA GLY A 108 5.46 8.10 -10.44
C GLY A 108 4.71 8.15 -11.78
N PHE A 109 4.03 9.26 -12.10
CA PHE A 109 3.38 9.43 -13.40
C PHE A 109 4.37 9.50 -14.57
N HIS A 110 5.46 10.25 -14.42
CA HIS A 110 6.53 10.30 -15.42
C HIS A 110 7.17 8.92 -15.63
N GLU A 111 7.47 8.22 -14.54
CA GLU A 111 8.07 6.89 -14.56
C GLU A 111 7.18 5.86 -15.25
N ALA A 112 5.89 5.85 -14.91
CA ALA A 112 4.90 4.97 -15.53
C ALA A 112 4.76 5.23 -17.05
N ALA A 113 4.83 6.49 -17.48
CA ALA A 113 4.75 6.84 -18.90
C ALA A 113 5.92 6.25 -19.72
N LEU A 114 7.14 6.30 -19.19
CA LEU A 114 8.32 5.72 -19.84
C LEU A 114 8.33 4.19 -19.75
N ALA A 115 7.94 3.61 -18.61
CA ALA A 115 7.81 2.16 -18.47
C ALA A 115 6.82 1.57 -19.49
N ALA A 116 5.66 2.21 -19.70
CA ALA A 116 4.66 1.75 -20.66
C ALA A 116 5.20 1.67 -22.11
N GLN A 117 6.10 2.58 -22.50
CA GLN A 117 6.75 2.56 -23.82
C GLN A 117 7.61 1.30 -24.00
N ARG A 118 8.35 0.90 -22.96
CA ARG A 118 9.19 -0.30 -22.98
C ARG A 118 8.34 -1.57 -22.90
N VAL A 119 7.34 -1.60 -22.02
CA VAL A 119 6.38 -2.71 -21.90
C VAL A 119 5.70 -3.02 -23.24
N HIS A 120 5.30 -2.00 -24.01
CA HIS A 120 4.69 -2.21 -25.33
C HIS A 120 5.57 -3.07 -26.26
N ARG A 121 6.90 -2.92 -26.20
CA ARG A 121 7.82 -3.71 -27.05
C ARG A 121 7.93 -5.17 -26.63
N TYR A 122 7.68 -5.47 -25.35
CA TYR A 122 7.57 -6.86 -24.89
C TYR A 122 6.23 -7.49 -25.27
N VAL A 123 5.13 -6.73 -25.13
CA VAL A 123 3.78 -7.25 -25.38
C VAL A 123 3.48 -7.36 -26.88
N TYR A 124 3.98 -6.43 -27.69
CA TYR A 124 3.75 -6.38 -29.14
C TYR A 124 5.07 -6.18 -29.90
N PRO A 125 5.93 -7.21 -29.95
CA PRO A 125 7.28 -7.10 -30.54
C PRO A 125 7.25 -6.70 -32.02
N ASP A 126 6.25 -7.15 -32.77
CA ASP A 126 6.12 -6.89 -34.21
C ASP A 126 5.39 -5.58 -34.52
N LYS A 127 4.83 -4.89 -33.52
CA LYS A 127 4.09 -3.64 -33.72
C LYS A 127 5.00 -2.44 -33.49
N LYS A 128 5.20 -1.65 -34.54
CA LYS A 128 5.83 -0.34 -34.42
C LYS A 128 4.97 0.59 -33.57
N LEU A 129 5.54 1.11 -32.50
CA LEU A 129 4.90 2.11 -31.65
C LEU A 129 5.02 3.49 -32.29
N LEU A 130 3.87 4.08 -32.65
CA LEU A 130 3.78 5.44 -33.20
C LEU A 130 3.35 6.40 -32.10
N PHE A 131 4.19 7.41 -31.83
CA PHE A 131 3.90 8.43 -30.83
C PHE A 131 2.79 9.37 -31.32
N GLN A 132 1.79 9.60 -30.47
CA GLN A 132 0.60 10.37 -30.78
C GLN A 132 0.17 11.17 -29.54
N TYR A 133 -0.36 12.36 -29.75
CA TYR A 133 -0.91 13.18 -28.66
C TYR A 133 -2.39 12.86 -28.45
N THR A 134 -2.82 12.80 -27.19
CA THR A 134 -4.22 12.51 -26.81
C THR A 134 -5.19 13.57 -27.32
N THR A 135 -4.74 14.82 -27.47
CA THR A 135 -5.55 15.95 -27.93
C THR A 135 -5.91 15.90 -29.42
N SER A 136 -5.06 15.32 -30.27
CA SER A 136 -5.22 15.33 -31.73
C SER A 136 -5.42 13.96 -32.37
N SER A 137 -5.14 12.87 -31.66
CA SER A 137 -5.31 11.52 -32.19
C SER A 137 -6.72 10.97 -31.96
N THR A 138 -7.47 10.82 -33.05
CA THR A 138 -8.77 10.12 -33.04
C THR A 138 -8.65 8.66 -32.60
N SER A 139 -7.53 8.00 -32.93
CA SER A 139 -7.23 6.64 -32.48
C SER A 139 -7.11 6.54 -30.95
N LEU A 140 -6.45 7.52 -30.31
CA LEU A 140 -6.34 7.57 -28.85
C LEU A 140 -7.67 7.99 -28.20
N GLN A 141 -8.37 8.97 -28.76
CA GLN A 141 -9.69 9.40 -28.26
C GLN A 141 -10.70 8.24 -28.26
N LYS A 142 -10.71 7.40 -29.30
CA LYS A 142 -11.51 6.18 -29.36
C LYS A 142 -11.17 5.19 -28.24
N LYS A 143 -9.89 5.02 -27.90
CA LYS A 143 -9.45 4.15 -26.77
C LYS A 143 -9.88 4.72 -25.42
N LEU A 144 -9.97 6.05 -25.30
CA LEU A 144 -10.44 6.74 -24.10
C LEU A 144 -11.97 6.79 -23.98
N GLY A 145 -12.71 6.29 -24.97
CA GLY A 145 -14.18 6.36 -24.99
C GLY A 145 -14.72 7.77 -25.21
N VAL A 146 -13.91 8.71 -25.71
CA VAL A 146 -14.37 10.03 -26.12
C VAL A 146 -15.11 9.86 -27.44
N LEU A 147 -16.39 10.22 -27.48
CA LEU A 147 -17.19 10.23 -28.71
C LEU A 147 -16.60 11.29 -29.64
N VAL A 148 -16.01 10.83 -30.75
CA VAL A 148 -15.62 11.65 -31.90
C VAL A 148 -16.64 11.41 -33.00
#